data_AF-A0A1Y4SD60-F1
#
_entry.id   AF-A0A1Y4SD60-F1
#
_cell.length_a   1.000
_cell.length_b   1.000
_cell.length_c   1.000
_cell.angle_alpha   90.00
_cell.angle_beta   90.00
_cell.angle_gamma   90.00
#
_symmetry.space_group_name_H-M   'P 1'
#
loop_
_entity.id
_entity.type
_entity.pdbx_description
1 polymer ?
#
loop_
_entity_poly.entity_id
_entity_poly.type
_entity_poly.pdbx_seq_one_letter_code
_entity_poly.pdbx_strand_id
1 'polypeptide(L)' 'MKDWQGKQRERQRGKAESVIELLEELGPVPEELREKILEEKDPDALKNWLKLAARSASVEDFCFLLDRGGKI' A
#
# COMPACT_ATOMS: atom_id res chain seq x y z
N MET A 1 2.01 -23.81 -15.48
CA MET A 1 1.04 -22.79 -14.98
C MET A 1 1.34 -22.29 -13.56
N LYS A 2 2.24 -22.92 -12.77
CA LYS A 2 2.61 -22.45 -11.42
C LYS A 2 3.46 -21.17 -11.42
N ASP A 3 4.22 -20.93 -12.48
CA ASP A 3 5.23 -19.85 -12.55
C ASP A 3 4.60 -18.44 -12.63
N TRP A 4 3.40 -18.33 -13.20
CA TRP A 4 2.72 -17.04 -13.34
C TRP A 4 2.19 -16.55 -12.00
N GLN A 5 1.62 -17.43 -11.18
CA GLN A 5 1.09 -17.05 -9.86
C GLN A 5 2.19 -16.58 -8.90
N GLY A 6 3.36 -17.23 -8.92
CA GLY A 6 4.54 -16.80 -8.15
C GLY A 6 4.99 -15.40 -8.55
N LYS A 7 5.21 -15.18 -9.86
CA LYS A 7 5.63 -13.87 -10.40
C LYS A 7 4.63 -12.75 -10.15
N GLN A 8 3.33 -13.05 -10.12
CA GLN A 8 2.31 -12.06 -9.75
C GLN A 8 2.35 -11.71 -8.26
N ARG A 9 2.59 -12.68 -7.37
CA ARG A 9 2.73 -12.41 -5.93
C ARG A 9 3.96 -11.57 -5.62
N GLU A 10 5.09 -11.87 -6.26
CA GLU A 10 6.32 -11.07 -6.11
C GLU A 10 6.11 -9.63 -6.56
N ARG A 11 5.43 -9.42 -7.70
CA ARG A 11 5.10 -8.06 -8.17
C ARG A 11 4.16 -7.29 -7.26
N GLN A 12 3.24 -7.97 -6.59
CA GLN A 12 2.32 -7.33 -5.63
C GLN A 12 3.04 -6.97 -4.34
N ARG A 13 3.87 -7.87 -3.83
CA ARG A 13 4.71 -7.60 -2.67
C ARG A 13 5.64 -6.40 -2.90
N GLY A 14 6.29 -6.32 -4.05
CA GLY A 14 7.14 -5.17 -4.38
C GLY A 14 6.36 -3.85 -4.42
N LYS A 15 5.11 -3.84 -4.88
CA LYS A 15 4.26 -2.64 -4.82
C LYS A 15 3.89 -2.27 -3.38
N ALA A 16 3.52 -3.26 -2.55
CA ALA A 16 3.22 -3.04 -1.14
C ALA A 16 4.42 -2.45 -0.39
N GLU A 17 5.61 -2.99 -0.63
CA GLU A 17 6.87 -2.48 -0.09
C GLU A 17 7.13 -1.02 -0.52
N SER A 18 6.88 -0.65 -1.79
CA SER A 18 6.99 0.75 -2.24
C SER A 18 5.97 1.69 -1.61
N VAL A 19 4.76 1.22 -1.30
CA VAL A 19 3.78 2.04 -0.56
C VAL A 19 4.30 2.33 0.84
N ILE A 20 4.80 1.31 1.52
CA ILE A 20 5.32 1.44 2.89
C ILE A 20 6.53 2.37 2.93
N GLU A 21 7.49 2.21 2.02
CA GLU A 21 8.67 3.07 1.91
C GLU A 21 8.27 4.55 1.78
N LEU A 22 7.29 4.88 0.93
CA LEU A 22 6.80 6.25 0.82
C LEU A 22 6.12 6.76 2.10
N LEU A 23 5.40 5.90 2.83
CA LEU A 23 4.78 6.30 4.09
C LEU A 23 5.81 6.52 5.20
N GLU A 24 6.91 5.76 5.21
CA GLU A 24 8.00 5.92 6.17
C GLU A 24 8.73 7.27 6.01
N GLU A 25 8.80 7.82 4.80
CA GLU A 25 9.29 9.18 4.55
C GLU A 25 8.36 10.26 5.12
N LEU A 26 7.07 9.95 5.32
CA LEU A 26 6.07 10.85 5.89
C LEU A 26 5.96 10.73 7.42
N GLY A 27 6.47 9.65 8.01
CA GLY A 27 6.43 9.40 9.45
C GLY A 27 6.35 7.91 9.82
N PRO A 28 6.27 7.58 11.11
CA PRO A 28 6.19 6.19 11.56
C PRO A 28 4.89 5.54 11.07
N VAL A 29 5.03 4.40 10.38
CA VAL A 29 3.90 3.60 9.89
C VAL A 29 3.44 2.64 10.99
N PRO A 30 2.17 2.69 11.44
CA PRO A 30 1.64 1.72 12.39
C PRO A 30 1.72 0.29 11.86
N GLU A 31 2.04 -0.68 12.72
CA GLU A 31 2.21 -2.09 12.33
C GLU A 31 0.94 -2.65 11.66
N GLU A 32 -0.24 -2.34 12.20
CA GLU A 32 -1.52 -2.76 11.62
C GLU A 32 -1.70 -2.26 10.17
N LEU A 33 -1.28 -1.03 9.89
CA LEU A 33 -1.33 -0.48 8.54
C LEU A 33 -0.31 -1.16 7.62
N ARG A 34 0.89 -1.42 8.12
CA ARG A 34 1.95 -2.14 7.41
C ARG A 34 1.49 -3.55 7.03
N GLU A 35 0.91 -4.30 7.98
CA GLU A 35 0.34 -5.64 7.74
C GLU A 35 -0.77 -5.58 6.68
N LYS A 36 -1.73 -4.67 6.82
CA LYS A 36 -2.82 -4.48 5.84
C LYS A 36 -2.28 -4.22 4.43
N ILE A 37 -1.23 -3.43 4.30
CA ILE A 37 -0.61 -3.13 2.99
C ILE A 37 0.10 -4.36 2.41
N LEU A 38 0.81 -5.13 3.24
CA LEU A 38 1.53 -6.34 2.81
C LEU A 38 0.59 -7.50 2.43
N GLU A 39 -0.59 -7.58 3.06
CA GLU A 39 -1.57 -8.63 2.80
C GLU A 39 -2.48 -8.36 1.59
N GLU A 40 -2.49 -7.13 1.07
CA GLU A 40 -3.31 -6.75 -0.09
C GLU A 40 -2.88 -7.48 -1.38
N LYS A 41 -3.88 -8.02 -2.08
CA LYS A 41 -3.74 -8.84 -3.31
C LYS A 41 -4.44 -8.23 -4.51
N ASP A 42 -5.04 -7.06 -4.34
CA ASP A 42 -5.57 -6.26 -5.44
C ASP A 42 -4.47 -5.31 -5.95
N PRO A 43 -3.88 -5.58 -7.14
CA PRO A 43 -2.83 -4.75 -7.70
C PRO A 43 -3.31 -3.33 -8.07
N ASP A 44 -4.62 -3.11 -8.22
CA ASP A 44 -5.20 -1.80 -8.47
C ASP A 44 -5.39 -1.03 -7.15
N ALA A 45 -5.75 -1.70 -6.05
CA ALA A 45 -5.74 -1.11 -4.72
C ALA A 45 -4.33 -0.63 -4.34
N LEU A 46 -3.31 -1.48 -4.46
CA LEU A 46 -1.92 -1.11 -4.19
C LEU A 46 -1.43 0.04 -5.08
N LYS A 47 -1.85 0.07 -6.35
CA LYS A 47 -1.53 1.18 -7.26
C LYS A 47 -2.20 2.48 -6.82
N ASN A 48 -3.43 2.43 -6.32
CA ASN A 48 -4.11 3.60 -5.78
C ASN A 48 -3.44 4.08 -4.50
N TRP A 49 -3.10 3.17 -3.59
CA TRP A 49 -2.40 3.49 -2.35
C TRP A 49 -1.03 4.10 -2.61
N LEU A 50 -0.29 3.62 -3.61
CA LEU A 50 0.99 4.24 -4.00
C LEU A 50 0.82 5.71 -4.42
N LYS A 51 -0.24 6.01 -5.19
CA LYS A 51 -0.55 7.38 -5.59
C LYS A 51 -1.08 8.24 -4.43
N LEU A 52 -1.69 7.62 -3.42
CA LEU A 52 -2.16 8.31 -2.22
C LEU A 52 -0.96 8.63 -1.32
N ALA A 53 -0.08 7.67 -1.05
CA ALA A 53 1.14 7.88 -0.28
C ALA A 53 1.97 9.03 -0.90
N ALA A 54 2.20 9.01 -2.22
CA ALA A 54 2.95 10.05 -2.91
C ALA A 54 2.35 11.48 -2.84
N ARG A 55 1.06 11.63 -2.52
CA ARG A 55 0.40 12.95 -2.39
C ARG A 55 0.07 13.34 -0.95
N SER A 56 0.20 12.41 -0.02
CA SER A 56 -0.18 12.63 1.37
C SER A 56 0.88 13.47 2.06
N ALA A 57 0.45 14.33 2.99
CA ALA A 57 1.36 15.15 3.77
C ALA A 57 1.87 14.44 5.04
N SER A 58 1.17 13.40 5.50
CA SER A 58 1.53 12.57 6.64
C SER A 58 0.90 11.18 6.53
N VAL A 59 1.27 10.25 7.42
CA VAL A 59 0.62 8.92 7.52
C VAL A 59 -0.86 9.06 7.90
N GLU A 60 -1.21 10.00 8.78
CA GLU A 60 -2.60 10.29 9.14
C GLU A 60 -3.40 10.84 7.95
N ASP A 61 -2.80 11.72 7.15
CA ASP A 61 -3.42 12.25 5.92
C ASP A 61 -3.68 11.13 4.91
N PHE A 62 -2.74 10.19 4.75
CA PHE A 62 -2.93 8.99 3.94
C PHE A 62 -4.12 8.17 4.42
N CYS A 63 -4.19 7.84 5.71
CA CYS A 63 -5.29 7.08 6.30
C CYS A 63 -6.64 7.78 6.11
N PHE A 64 -6.66 9.10 6.26
CA PHE A 64 -7.86 9.91 6.06
C PHE A 64 -8.34 9.93 4.61
N LEU A 65 -7.42 10.03 3.66
CA LEU A 65 -7.74 9.96 2.22
C LEU A 65 -8.22 8.57 1.80
N LEU A 66 -7.68 7.52 2.43
CA LEU A 66 -8.12 6.15 2.22
C LEU A 66 -9.57 5.95 2.67
N ASP A 67 -9.93 6.47 3.85
CA ASP A 67 -11.28 6.39 4.43
C ASP A 67 -12.32 7.13 3.57
N ARG A 68 -12.00 8.36 3.15
CA ARG A 68 -12.85 9.15 2.23
C ARG A 68 -13.05 8.51 0.84
N GLY A 69 -12.20 7.57 0.46
CA GLY A 69 -12.29 6.80 -0.79
C GLY A 69 -13.28 5.62 -0.75
N GLY A 70 -13.90 5.33 0.40
CA GLY A 70 -14.97 4.33 0.52
C GLY A 70 -14.51 2.87 0.46
N LYS A 71 -13.26 2.56 0.86
CA LYS A 71 -12.80 1.20 1.11
C LYS A 71 -11.78 1.17 2.24
N ILE A 72 -12.26 1.07 3.48
CA ILE A 72 -11.52 0.46 4.59
C ILE A 72 -12.36 -0.66 5.15
#